data_AF-A0A1A8CQ19-F1
#
_entry.id   AF-A0A1A8CQ19-F1
#
_cell.length_a   1.000
_cell.length_b   1.000
_cell.length_c   1.000
_cell.angle_alpha   90.00
_cell.angle_beta   90.00
_cell.angle_gamma   90.00
#
_symmetry.space_group_name_H-M   'P 1'
#
loop_
_entity.id
_entity.type
_entity.pdbx_description
1 polymer ?
#
loop_
_entity_poly.entity_id
_entity_poly.type
_entity_poly.pdbx_seq_one_letter_code
_entity_poly.pdbx_strand_id
1 'polypeptide(L)'
;MSSHSIFVFFVLLVTNIHAFVASDGLNVTALDSSGKLTQVSVLVNSPSVFKPIVDSVYPLSLLSSFPEDVEISEYCSDLLLVLGQRYVAYMSCLIPAARPVKVCQKCYSGYSSLVQIYQNISSDQMGPGNVSCRDSLLHSDRLMLVYLLYSNVENIWENSNCAQCLSKDFQSQTNDTLFFLNVLNQTLSCFEKYKQGNLTELCKNCKKSYKDLNDLYSLKELNHTLCIDLEDAVCKSERNTLFTRHTM
;
A
#
# COMPACT_ATOMS: atom_id res chain seq x y z
N MET A 1 12.70 32.40 -24.49
CA MET A 1 11.40 31.79 -24.86
C MET A 1 10.31 32.49 -24.04
N SER A 2 9.27 32.98 -24.71
CA SER A 2 8.38 34.06 -24.25
C SER A 2 7.26 33.61 -23.28
N SER A 3 6.93 34.49 -22.33
CA SER A 3 5.91 34.37 -21.27
C SER A 3 4.50 33.97 -21.78
N HIS A 4 4.21 34.20 -23.06
CA HIS A 4 2.95 33.80 -23.69
C HIS A 4 2.71 32.29 -23.73
N SER A 5 3.76 31.46 -23.70
CA SER A 5 3.62 30.00 -23.75
C SER A 5 3.09 29.40 -22.44
N ILE A 6 3.29 30.10 -21.32
CA ILE A 6 2.90 29.62 -19.99
C ILE A 6 1.40 29.86 -19.75
N PHE A 7 0.87 30.98 -20.27
CA PHE A 7 -0.53 31.35 -20.06
C PHE A 7 -1.52 30.41 -20.81
N VAL A 8 -1.13 29.92 -21.98
CA VAL A 8 -1.96 28.97 -22.77
C VAL A 8 -2.05 27.60 -22.08
N PHE A 9 -0.98 27.19 -21.37
CA PHE A 9 -0.95 25.93 -20.64
C PHE A 9 -1.88 25.92 -19.43
N PHE A 10 -2.02 27.04 -18.73
CA PHE A 10 -2.92 27.15 -17.58
C PHE A 10 -4.40 27.15 -17.96
N VAL A 11 -4.77 27.73 -19.11
CA VAL A 11 -6.18 27.75 -19.56
C VAL A 11 -6.67 26.34 -19.94
N LEU A 12 -5.81 25.51 -20.54
CA LEU A 12 -6.16 24.14 -20.92
C LEU A 12 -6.33 23.18 -19.73
N LEU A 13 -5.67 23.47 -18.61
CA LEU A 13 -5.75 22.65 -17.40
C LEU A 13 -7.06 22.88 -16.62
N VAL A 14 -7.61 24.10 -16.66
CA VAL A 14 -8.86 24.45 -15.98
C VAL A 14 -10.09 23.88 -16.70
N THR A 15 -10.04 23.73 -18.03
CA THR A 15 -11.17 23.18 -18.80
C THR A 15 -11.36 21.67 -18.63
N ASN A 16 -10.36 20.93 -18.15
CA ASN A 16 -10.42 19.46 -18.02
C ASN A 16 -10.97 18.97 -16.66
N ILE A 17 -11.18 19.87 -15.69
CA ILE A 17 -11.67 19.49 -14.35
C ILE A 17 -13.21 19.47 -14.27
N HIS A 18 -13.92 19.98 -15.28
CA HIS A 18 -15.39 20.03 -15.28
C HIS A 18 -16.10 18.89 -16.04
N ALA A 19 -15.38 17.85 -16.48
CA ALA A 19 -15.98 16.77 -17.28
C ALA A 19 -16.15 15.41 -16.57
N PHE A 20 -15.88 15.30 -15.26
CA PHE A 20 -16.00 14.02 -14.53
C PHE A 20 -16.94 14.11 -13.32
N VAL A 21 -18.20 14.48 -13.56
CA VAL A 21 -19.32 14.25 -12.62
C VAL A 21 -20.56 13.89 -13.42
N ALA A 22 -20.90 12.60 -13.43
CA ALA A 22 -22.26 12.02 -13.45
C ALA A 22 -22.25 10.66 -14.18
N SER A 23 -22.43 9.57 -13.43
CA SER A 23 -23.25 8.43 -13.85
C SER A 23 -23.59 7.57 -12.64
N ASP A 24 -24.74 7.90 -12.04
CA ASP A 24 -25.81 7.07 -11.49
C ASP A 24 -25.51 5.74 -10.80
N GLY A 25 -26.05 5.66 -9.57
CA GLY A 25 -26.04 4.53 -8.68
C GLY A 25 -26.86 3.34 -9.18
N LEU A 26 -26.32 2.15 -8.92
CA LEU A 26 -27.02 0.89 -9.02
C LEU A 26 -27.15 0.27 -7.62
N ASN A 27 -28.37 0.26 -7.10
CA ASN A 27 -28.76 -0.48 -5.90
C ASN A 27 -28.51 -1.98 -6.10
N VAL A 28 -27.59 -2.56 -5.32
CA VAL A 28 -27.43 -4.00 -5.21
C VAL A 28 -28.27 -4.50 -4.04
N THR A 29 -29.51 -4.90 -4.32
CA THR A 29 -30.29 -5.75 -3.41
C THR A 29 -29.71 -7.16 -3.41
N ALA A 30 -29.28 -7.61 -2.23
CA ALA A 30 -28.89 -8.99 -1.96
C ALA A 30 -30.08 -9.93 -2.18
N LEU A 31 -29.85 -11.06 -2.87
CA LEU A 31 -30.76 -12.20 -2.88
C LEU A 31 -30.02 -13.43 -2.36
N ASP A 32 -30.44 -13.85 -1.18
CA ASP A 32 -30.07 -15.07 -0.49
C ASP A 32 -30.87 -16.25 -1.07
N SER A 33 -30.23 -17.39 -1.32
CA SER A 33 -30.93 -18.68 -1.41
C SER A 33 -29.96 -19.85 -1.34
N SER A 34 -29.82 -20.39 -0.13
CA SER A 34 -29.45 -21.78 0.14
C SER A 34 -30.43 -22.75 -0.55
N GLY A 35 -29.94 -23.84 -1.16
CA GLY A 35 -30.85 -24.91 -1.64
C GLY A 35 -30.32 -25.97 -2.61
N LYS A 36 -29.66 -26.99 -2.04
CA LYS A 36 -29.81 -28.44 -2.33
C LYS A 36 -29.27 -29.07 -3.63
N LEU A 37 -28.28 -29.94 -3.39
CA LEU A 37 -27.80 -31.05 -4.21
C LEU A 37 -28.96 -31.95 -4.72
N THR A 38 -29.00 -32.26 -6.02
CA THR A 38 -29.51 -33.55 -6.51
C THR A 38 -28.80 -33.93 -7.80
N GLN A 39 -28.26 -35.14 -7.77
CA GLN A 39 -27.50 -35.82 -8.81
C GLN A 39 -28.49 -36.70 -9.59
N VAL A 40 -28.58 -36.55 -10.92
CA VAL A 40 -29.19 -37.55 -11.80
C VAL A 40 -28.31 -37.75 -13.03
N SER A 41 -27.77 -38.95 -13.13
CA SER A 41 -26.98 -39.50 -14.22
C SER A 41 -27.87 -40.11 -15.30
N VAL A 42 -27.72 -39.74 -16.57
CA VAL A 42 -28.14 -40.57 -17.72
C VAL A 42 -27.21 -40.37 -18.93
N LEU A 43 -26.59 -41.49 -19.32
CA LEU A 43 -26.02 -41.96 -20.60
C LEU A 43 -25.44 -41.01 -21.67
N VAL A 44 -24.15 -41.28 -21.91
CA VAL A 44 -23.36 -41.29 -23.14
C VAL A 44 -24.15 -41.50 -24.43
N ASN A 45 -23.94 -40.61 -25.42
CA ASN A 45 -23.74 -40.95 -26.83
C ASN A 45 -23.08 -39.75 -27.55
N SER A 46 -21.91 -39.96 -28.16
CA SER A 46 -21.21 -39.06 -29.10
C SER A 46 -21.18 -39.71 -30.49
N PRO A 47 -20.75 -39.04 -31.59
CA PRO A 47 -20.58 -37.60 -31.82
C PRO A 47 -21.29 -37.11 -33.11
N SER A 48 -21.59 -35.81 -33.20
CA SER A 48 -21.75 -35.14 -34.50
C SER A 48 -20.52 -34.28 -34.78
N VAL A 49 -19.98 -34.47 -35.98
CA VAL A 49 -18.75 -33.88 -36.52
C VAL A 49 -18.96 -32.39 -36.72
N PHE A 50 -18.27 -31.56 -35.92
CA PHE A 50 -18.06 -30.15 -36.23
C PHE A 50 -16.66 -29.97 -36.84
N LYS A 51 -16.61 -29.69 -38.13
CA LYS A 51 -15.41 -29.16 -38.81
C LYS A 51 -15.38 -27.65 -38.62
N PRO A 52 -14.32 -27.05 -38.05
CA PRO A 52 -14.05 -25.64 -38.24
C PRO A 52 -13.27 -25.46 -39.56
N ILE A 53 -13.86 -24.67 -40.46
CA ILE A 53 -13.14 -24.11 -41.61
C ILE A 53 -12.16 -23.08 -41.04
N VAL A 54 -10.87 -23.44 -41.11
CA VAL A 54 -9.75 -22.51 -41.01
C VAL A 54 -9.65 -21.84 -42.38
N ASP A 55 -9.66 -20.51 -42.41
CA ASP A 55 -8.80 -19.70 -43.28
C ASP A 55 -9.03 -18.22 -42.94
N SER A 56 -8.30 -17.75 -41.92
CA SER A 56 -8.08 -16.33 -41.70
C SER A 56 -6.58 -16.11 -41.68
N VAL A 57 -6.04 -15.94 -42.90
CA VAL A 57 -4.64 -15.56 -43.13
C VAL A 57 -4.53 -14.06 -42.89
N TYR A 58 -4.42 -13.65 -41.62
CA TYR A 58 -3.84 -12.35 -41.30
C TYR A 58 -2.31 -12.50 -41.31
N PRO A 59 -1.58 -11.69 -42.09
CA PRO A 59 -0.13 -11.77 -42.10
C PRO A 59 0.41 -11.23 -40.76
N LEU A 60 0.86 -12.15 -39.89
CA LEU A 60 1.64 -11.88 -38.68
C LEU A 60 3.05 -11.31 -38.96
N SER A 61 3.34 -10.90 -40.20
CA SER A 61 4.67 -10.55 -40.67
C SER A 61 5.17 -9.16 -40.26
N LEU A 62 4.55 -8.54 -39.25
CA LEU A 62 4.94 -7.20 -38.75
C LEU A 62 5.47 -7.20 -37.30
N LEU A 63 5.54 -8.37 -36.66
CA LEU A 63 6.07 -8.51 -35.29
C LEU A 63 7.57 -8.84 -35.22
N SER A 64 8.25 -9.14 -36.33
CA SER A 64 9.60 -9.69 -36.31
C SER A 64 10.72 -8.74 -36.77
N SER A 65 10.53 -7.42 -36.68
CA SER A 65 11.57 -6.44 -37.08
C SER A 65 12.06 -5.56 -35.92
N PHE A 66 11.76 -5.95 -34.69
CA PHE A 66 12.54 -5.44 -33.56
C PHE A 66 13.85 -6.20 -33.53
N PRO A 67 15.01 -5.51 -33.45
CA PRO A 67 16.28 -6.19 -33.20
C PRO A 67 16.08 -7.07 -31.97
N GLU A 68 16.59 -8.32 -32.02
CA GLU A 68 16.52 -9.30 -30.94
C GLU A 68 16.61 -8.60 -29.59
N ASP A 69 15.61 -8.89 -28.75
CA ASP A 69 15.43 -8.38 -27.40
C ASP A 69 16.79 -8.15 -26.74
N VAL A 70 16.99 -7.00 -26.09
CA VAL A 70 18.11 -6.85 -25.15
C VAL A 70 17.97 -7.98 -24.14
N GLU A 71 18.73 -9.06 -24.34
CA GLU A 71 18.52 -10.31 -23.64
C GLU A 71 18.93 -10.08 -22.19
N ILE A 72 17.93 -9.84 -21.34
CA ILE A 72 18.13 -9.68 -19.90
C ILE A 72 18.74 -10.99 -19.41
N SER A 73 19.92 -10.91 -18.79
CA SER A 73 20.59 -12.12 -18.29
C SER A 73 19.66 -12.90 -17.35
N GLU A 74 19.82 -14.22 -17.31
CA GLU A 74 19.05 -15.08 -16.39
C GLU A 74 19.14 -14.57 -14.95
N TYR A 75 20.33 -14.14 -14.53
CA TYR A 75 20.56 -13.50 -13.23
C TYR A 75 19.69 -12.25 -12.99
N CYS A 76 19.64 -11.32 -13.94
CA CYS A 76 18.82 -10.11 -13.79
C CYS A 76 17.33 -10.44 -13.83
N SER A 77 16.93 -11.44 -14.63
CA SER A 77 15.57 -11.96 -14.68
C SER A 77 15.14 -12.57 -13.33
N ASP A 78 16.03 -13.32 -12.67
CA ASP A 78 15.78 -13.86 -11.33
C ASP A 78 15.62 -12.75 -10.28
N LEU A 79 16.46 -11.71 -10.33
CA LEU A 79 16.32 -10.57 -9.42
C LEU A 79 14.98 -9.85 -9.63
N LEU A 80 14.53 -9.66 -10.88
CA LEU A 80 13.20 -9.10 -11.17
C LEU A 80 12.08 -9.96 -10.60
N LEU A 81 12.18 -11.29 -10.73
CA LEU A 81 11.18 -12.21 -10.20
C LEU A 81 11.08 -12.10 -8.67
N VAL A 82 12.22 -12.07 -7.98
CA VAL A 82 12.27 -11.90 -6.53
C VAL A 82 11.76 -10.52 -6.10
N LEU A 83 12.09 -9.46 -6.86
CA LEU A 83 11.56 -8.12 -6.64
C LEU A 83 10.04 -8.11 -6.73
N GLY A 84 9.47 -8.70 -7.79
CA GLY A 84 8.02 -8.79 -7.99
C GLY A 84 7.32 -9.50 -6.82
N GLN A 85 7.86 -10.63 -6.36
CA GLN A 85 7.33 -11.35 -5.21
C GLN A 85 7.36 -10.51 -3.93
N ARG A 86 8.48 -9.86 -3.62
CA ARG A 86 8.64 -9.02 -2.43
C ARG A 86 7.76 -7.78 -2.49
N TYR A 87 7.61 -7.18 -3.67
CA TYR A 87 6.72 -6.04 -3.90
C TYR A 87 5.26 -6.41 -3.63
N VAL A 88 4.78 -7.51 -4.22
CA VAL A 88 3.41 -8.01 -3.99
C VAL A 88 3.18 -8.33 -2.52
N ALA A 89 4.12 -8.98 -1.85
CA ALA A 89 4.02 -9.29 -0.43
C ALA A 89 3.93 -8.02 0.43
N TYR A 90 4.75 -7.00 0.13
CA TYR A 90 4.71 -5.73 0.83
C TYR A 90 3.40 -4.96 0.59
N MET A 91 2.93 -4.87 -0.66
CA MET A 91 1.63 -4.27 -1.00
C MET A 91 0.46 -4.99 -0.31
N SER A 92 0.51 -6.31 -0.25
CA SER A 92 -0.49 -7.15 0.42
C SER A 92 -0.54 -6.91 1.94
N CYS A 93 0.55 -6.41 2.54
CA CYS A 93 0.57 -5.95 3.91
C CYS A 93 0.05 -4.50 4.05
N LEU A 94 0.50 -3.59 3.18
CA LEU A 94 0.16 -2.17 3.27
C LEU A 94 -1.34 -1.91 3.13
N ILE A 95 -1.99 -2.52 2.13
CA ILE A 95 -3.38 -2.23 1.81
C ILE A 95 -4.32 -2.52 3.01
N PRO A 96 -4.27 -3.70 3.66
CA PRO A 96 -5.08 -3.95 4.85
C PRO A 96 -4.64 -3.14 6.08
N ALA A 97 -3.37 -2.72 6.13
CA ALA A 97 -2.82 -1.91 7.23
C ALA A 97 -3.10 -0.41 7.07
N ALA A 98 -3.75 0.02 5.98
CA ALA A 98 -4.07 1.43 5.76
C ALA A 98 -5.20 1.94 6.66
N ARG A 99 -6.09 1.08 7.17
CA ARG A 99 -7.19 1.46 8.07
C ARG A 99 -7.55 0.37 9.07
N PRO A 100 -7.41 0.61 10.39
CA PRO A 100 -6.67 1.73 11.00
C PRO A 100 -5.19 1.68 10.61
N VAL A 101 -4.50 2.83 10.58
CA VAL A 101 -3.13 2.90 10.06
C VAL A 101 -2.19 2.15 11.00
N LYS A 102 -1.53 1.11 10.45
CA LYS A 102 -0.56 0.25 11.15
C LYS A 102 0.58 -0.17 10.22
N VAL A 103 0.92 0.66 9.24
CA VAL A 103 1.83 0.34 8.15
C VAL A 103 3.25 0.14 8.66
N CYS A 104 3.71 0.98 9.60
CA CYS A 104 5.04 0.86 10.17
C CYS A 104 5.17 -0.37 11.06
N GLN A 105 4.19 -0.60 11.93
CA GLN A 105 4.21 -1.69 12.91
C GLN A 105 4.02 -3.08 12.28
N LYS A 106 3.28 -3.18 11.17
CA LYS A 106 2.98 -4.47 10.53
C LYS A 106 3.86 -4.81 9.33
N CYS A 107 4.29 -3.82 8.56
CA CYS A 107 4.84 -4.06 7.22
C CYS A 107 6.35 -3.81 7.12
N TYR A 108 7.02 -3.48 8.22
CA TYR A 108 8.44 -3.16 8.24
C TYR A 108 9.35 -4.28 7.71
N SER A 109 9.02 -5.55 7.98
CA SER A 109 9.79 -6.69 7.49
C SER A 109 9.70 -6.85 5.98
N GLY A 110 8.50 -6.64 5.42
CA GLY A 110 8.27 -6.61 3.97
C GLY A 110 9.01 -5.48 3.30
N TYR A 111 9.02 -4.28 3.91
CA TYR A 111 9.80 -3.14 3.41
C TYR A 111 11.30 -3.44 3.40
N SER A 112 11.85 -3.91 4.52
CA SER A 112 13.27 -4.27 4.63
C SER A 112 13.69 -5.31 3.58
N SER A 113 12.86 -6.34 3.37
CA SER A 113 13.06 -7.33 2.32
C SER A 113 13.06 -6.71 0.92
N LEU A 114 12.13 -5.80 0.63
CA LEU A 114 12.05 -5.12 -0.67
C LEU A 114 13.27 -4.22 -0.91
N VAL A 115 13.71 -3.46 0.09
CA VAL A 115 14.93 -2.63 0.02
C VAL A 115 16.15 -3.47 -0.30
N GLN A 116 16.32 -4.63 0.35
CA GLN A 116 17.46 -5.51 0.12
C GLN A 116 17.54 -6.00 -1.34
N ILE A 117 16.43 -6.45 -1.92
CA ILE A 117 16.45 -6.92 -3.32
C ILE A 117 16.67 -5.77 -4.30
N TYR A 118 16.09 -4.59 -4.02
CA TYR A 118 16.29 -3.43 -4.85
C TYR A 118 17.75 -2.97 -4.82
N GLN A 119 18.38 -2.96 -3.65
CA GLN A 119 19.81 -2.68 -3.50
C GLN A 119 20.68 -3.65 -4.31
N ASN A 120 20.33 -4.93 -4.36
CA ASN A 120 21.04 -5.90 -5.21
C ASN A 120 20.92 -5.55 -6.71
N ILE A 121 19.77 -5.04 -7.15
CA ILE A 121 19.55 -4.61 -8.55
C ILE A 121 20.27 -3.29 -8.85
N SER A 122 20.19 -2.32 -7.94
CA SER A 122 20.71 -0.97 -8.14
C SER A 122 22.20 -0.82 -7.85
N SER A 123 22.84 -1.86 -7.30
CA SER A 123 24.26 -1.87 -6.97
C SER A 123 25.13 -1.85 -8.23
N ASP A 124 26.28 -1.18 -8.14
CA ASP A 124 27.32 -1.22 -9.17
C ASP A 124 28.17 -2.50 -9.08
N GLN A 125 27.90 -3.36 -8.09
CA GLN A 125 28.57 -4.66 -7.96
C GLN A 125 28.13 -5.60 -9.09
N MET A 126 29.10 -6.24 -9.74
CA MET A 126 28.82 -7.21 -10.79
C MET A 126 28.38 -8.54 -10.18
N GLY A 127 27.28 -9.08 -10.68
CA GLY A 127 26.78 -10.39 -10.32
C GLY A 127 27.49 -11.54 -11.07
N PRO A 128 26.94 -12.76 -10.97
CA PRO A 128 27.41 -13.91 -11.74
C PRO A 128 27.52 -13.58 -13.24
N GLY A 129 28.60 -14.03 -13.87
CA GLY A 129 28.85 -13.74 -15.29
C GLY A 129 29.35 -12.32 -15.56
N ASN A 130 29.76 -11.57 -14.53
CA ASN A 130 30.28 -10.21 -14.66
C ASN A 130 29.23 -9.22 -15.25
N VAL A 131 27.97 -9.43 -14.89
CA VAL A 131 26.81 -8.65 -15.35
C VAL A 131 26.32 -7.72 -14.24
N SER A 132 26.07 -6.45 -14.56
CA SER A 132 25.31 -5.53 -13.70
C SER A 132 23.88 -5.39 -14.22
N CYS A 133 22.92 -5.39 -13.30
CA CYS A 133 21.49 -5.29 -13.64
C CYS A 133 20.95 -3.86 -13.56
N ARG A 134 21.74 -2.91 -13.08
CA ARG A 134 21.29 -1.55 -12.79
C ARG A 134 20.74 -0.86 -14.04
N ASP A 135 21.54 -0.81 -15.11
CA ASP A 135 21.14 -0.10 -16.32
C ASP A 135 20.14 -0.91 -17.15
N SER A 136 20.30 -2.24 -17.17
CA SER A 136 19.39 -3.15 -17.89
C SER A 136 17.97 -3.17 -17.32
N LEU A 137 17.82 -2.99 -16.00
CA LEU A 137 16.51 -3.07 -15.33
C LEU A 137 15.92 -1.72 -14.93
N LEU A 138 16.75 -0.72 -14.62
CA LEU A 138 16.27 0.56 -14.09
C LEU A 138 16.22 1.67 -15.13
N HIS A 139 17.01 1.58 -16.21
CA HIS A 139 17.19 2.68 -17.18
C HIS A 139 17.07 2.28 -18.65
N SER A 140 16.70 1.03 -18.96
CA SER A 140 16.67 0.52 -20.34
C SER A 140 15.42 0.90 -21.13
N ASP A 141 14.38 1.37 -20.47
CA ASP A 141 13.15 1.80 -21.11
C ASP A 141 12.73 3.21 -20.64
N ARG A 142 11.84 3.85 -21.41
CA ARG A 142 11.37 5.22 -21.12
C ARG A 142 10.45 5.30 -19.91
N LEU A 143 9.83 4.20 -19.50
CA LEU A 143 8.91 4.15 -18.38
C LEU A 143 9.66 3.96 -17.05
N MET A 144 10.78 3.23 -17.05
CA MET A 144 11.59 2.92 -15.87
C MET A 144 10.72 2.33 -14.74
N LEU A 145 9.87 1.36 -15.08
CA LEU A 145 8.78 0.92 -14.20
C LEU A 145 9.28 0.43 -12.84
N VAL A 146 10.38 -0.35 -12.83
CA VAL A 146 10.98 -0.88 -11.61
C VAL A 146 11.40 0.24 -10.65
N TYR A 147 12.07 1.26 -11.20
CA TYR A 147 12.47 2.45 -10.45
C TYR A 147 11.25 3.20 -9.91
N LEU A 148 10.24 3.46 -10.74
CA LEU A 148 9.02 4.17 -10.33
C LEU A 148 8.28 3.45 -9.21
N LEU A 149 8.11 2.13 -9.31
CA LEU A 149 7.41 1.35 -8.30
C LEU A 149 8.15 1.36 -6.96
N TYR A 150 9.48 1.18 -6.98
CA TYR A 150 10.28 1.24 -5.76
C TYR A 150 10.31 2.65 -5.16
N SER A 151 10.53 3.69 -5.96
CA SER A 151 10.55 5.08 -5.48
C SER A 151 9.22 5.47 -4.83
N ASN A 152 8.09 5.02 -5.37
CA ASN A 152 6.79 5.24 -4.72
C ASN A 152 6.70 4.56 -3.34
N VAL A 153 7.23 3.36 -3.20
CA VAL A 153 7.27 2.64 -1.92
C VAL A 153 8.20 3.33 -0.92
N GLU A 154 9.38 3.75 -1.36
CA GLU A 154 10.33 4.52 -0.55
C GLU A 154 9.69 5.83 -0.06
N ASN A 155 9.03 6.57 -0.96
CA ASN A 155 8.30 7.79 -0.60
C ASN A 155 7.19 7.52 0.43
N ILE A 156 6.43 6.42 0.30
CA ILE A 156 5.41 6.06 1.31
C ILE A 156 6.09 5.83 2.66
N TRP A 157 7.20 5.11 2.69
CA TRP A 157 7.92 4.79 3.92
C TRP A 157 8.51 6.04 4.61
N GLU A 158 9.17 6.90 3.84
CA GLU A 158 9.78 8.15 4.31
C GLU A 158 8.72 9.14 4.81
N ASN A 159 7.66 9.36 4.03
CA ASN A 159 6.55 10.24 4.44
C ASN A 159 5.77 9.70 5.64
N SER A 160 5.79 8.39 5.87
CA SER A 160 5.21 7.75 7.07
C SER A 160 6.12 7.86 8.30
N ASN A 161 7.36 8.34 8.12
CA ASN A 161 8.40 8.47 9.13
C ASN A 161 8.62 7.17 9.94
N CYS A 162 8.48 6.00 9.29
CA CYS A 162 8.48 4.71 9.99
C CYS A 162 9.80 4.40 10.72
N ALA A 163 10.91 4.99 10.28
CA ALA A 163 12.21 4.86 10.93
C ALA A 163 12.21 5.34 12.39
N GLN A 164 11.35 6.30 12.77
CA GLN A 164 11.26 6.77 14.17
C GLN A 164 10.57 5.77 15.10
N CYS A 165 9.82 4.82 14.55
CA CYS A 165 9.09 3.82 15.32
C CYS A 165 9.80 2.47 15.39
N LEU A 166 10.92 2.31 14.69
CA LEU A 166 11.60 1.04 14.50
C LEU A 166 13.07 1.11 14.93
N SER A 167 13.64 -0.06 15.22
CA SER A 167 15.07 -0.20 15.41
C SER A 167 15.82 0.09 14.09
N LYS A 168 17.10 0.47 14.18
CA LYS A 168 17.92 0.88 13.02
C LYS A 168 18.03 -0.19 11.93
N ASP A 169 17.90 -1.45 12.30
CA ASP A 169 17.94 -2.63 11.45
C ASP A 169 16.56 -3.06 10.94
N PHE A 170 15.50 -2.31 11.28
CA PHE A 170 14.11 -2.61 10.93
C PHE A 170 13.70 -4.03 11.32
N GLN A 171 14.12 -4.51 12.49
CA GLN A 171 13.75 -5.84 13.01
C GLN A 171 12.70 -5.77 14.12
N SER A 172 12.62 -4.64 14.83
CA SER A 172 11.74 -4.48 15.98
C SER A 172 11.26 -3.04 16.13
N GLN A 173 10.24 -2.84 16.98
CA GLN A 173 9.78 -1.52 17.39
C GLN A 173 10.72 -0.98 18.49
N THR A 174 10.89 0.34 18.55
CA THR A 174 11.70 0.94 19.63
C THR A 174 11.00 0.81 20.99
N ASN A 175 11.79 0.85 22.07
CA ASN A 175 11.24 0.86 23.43
C ASN A 175 10.26 2.02 23.64
N ASP A 176 10.55 3.19 23.07
CA ASP A 176 9.69 4.37 23.16
C ASP A 176 8.35 4.15 22.46
N THR A 177 8.36 3.50 21.29
CA THR A 177 7.15 3.11 20.56
C THR A 177 6.32 2.12 21.37
N LEU A 178 6.95 1.09 21.93
CA LEU A 178 6.28 0.09 22.77
C LEU A 178 5.67 0.72 24.02
N PHE A 179 6.39 1.63 24.68
CA PHE A 179 5.90 2.38 25.83
C PHE A 179 4.69 3.25 25.46
N PHE A 180 4.76 3.98 24.36
CA PHE A 180 3.65 4.79 23.85
C PHE A 180 2.40 3.93 23.58
N LEU A 181 2.58 2.81 22.88
CA LEU A 181 1.48 1.89 22.57
C LEU A 181 0.84 1.29 23.82
N ASN A 182 1.63 1.04 24.87
CA ASN A 182 1.12 0.58 26.17
C ASN A 182 0.24 1.66 26.84
N VAL A 183 0.68 2.91 26.90
CA VAL A 183 -0.11 4.02 27.47
C VAL A 183 -1.38 4.26 26.66
N LEU A 184 -1.29 4.20 25.33
CA LEU A 184 -2.45 4.25 24.44
C LEU A 184 -3.43 3.12 24.75
N ASN A 185 -2.98 1.88 24.84
CA ASN A 185 -3.85 0.73 25.13
C ASN A 185 -4.54 0.85 26.49
N GLN A 186 -3.84 1.37 27.50
CA GLN A 186 -4.44 1.65 28.82
C GLN A 186 -5.54 2.72 28.71
N THR A 187 -5.29 3.78 27.95
CA THR A 187 -6.25 4.85 27.71
C THR A 187 -7.49 4.34 26.96
N LEU A 188 -7.29 3.58 25.88
CA LEU A 188 -8.38 2.96 25.11
C LEU A 188 -9.17 1.95 25.95
N SER A 189 -8.49 1.15 26.79
CA SER A 189 -9.15 0.22 27.71
C SER A 189 -10.01 0.96 28.73
N CYS A 190 -9.56 2.13 29.21
CA CYS A 190 -10.35 2.99 30.06
C CYS A 190 -11.60 3.49 29.33
N PHE A 191 -11.44 3.98 28.09
CA PHE A 191 -12.57 4.45 27.28
C PHE A 191 -13.59 3.34 27.00
N GLU A 192 -13.15 2.14 26.61
CA GLU A 192 -14.04 1.01 26.37
C GLU A 192 -14.81 0.59 27.64
N LYS A 193 -14.17 0.63 28.82
CA LYS A 193 -14.83 0.33 30.10
C LYS A 193 -16.03 1.25 30.38
N TYR A 194 -15.93 2.53 30.02
CA TYR A 194 -16.99 3.52 30.28
C TYR A 194 -17.81 3.89 29.04
N LYS A 195 -17.62 3.18 27.92
CA LYS A 195 -18.25 3.47 26.62
C LYS A 195 -19.78 3.43 26.64
N GLN A 196 -20.35 2.57 27.48
CA GLN A 196 -21.81 2.43 27.67
C GLN A 196 -22.31 3.19 28.91
N GLY A 197 -21.43 3.88 29.64
CA GLY A 197 -21.71 4.57 30.91
C GLY A 197 -21.90 6.08 30.76
N ASN A 198 -21.98 6.78 31.90
CA ASN A 198 -22.08 8.24 31.93
C ASN A 198 -20.76 8.89 31.49
N LEU A 199 -20.83 9.81 30.53
CA LEU A 199 -19.69 10.57 30.02
C LEU A 199 -18.90 11.29 31.13
N THR A 200 -19.60 11.74 32.17
CA THR A 200 -18.98 12.37 33.34
C THR A 200 -18.03 11.42 34.06
N GLU A 201 -18.42 10.15 34.21
CA GLU A 201 -17.58 9.13 34.84
C GLU A 201 -16.41 8.75 33.93
N LEU A 202 -16.62 8.62 32.62
CA LEU A 202 -15.54 8.42 31.65
C LEU A 202 -14.49 9.52 31.78
N CYS A 203 -14.92 10.78 31.70
CA CYS A 203 -14.03 11.93 31.83
C CYS A 203 -13.30 11.92 33.17
N LYS A 204 -14.01 11.73 34.29
CA LYS A 204 -13.41 11.72 35.62
C LYS A 204 -12.37 10.61 35.80
N ASN A 205 -12.67 9.41 35.30
CA ASN A 205 -11.85 8.22 35.53
C ASN A 205 -10.71 8.06 34.51
N CYS A 206 -10.89 8.50 33.27
CA CYS A 206 -9.88 8.36 32.21
C CYS A 206 -9.04 9.63 31.99
N LYS A 207 -9.34 10.75 32.68
CA LYS A 207 -8.61 12.02 32.56
C LYS A 207 -7.10 11.87 32.70
N LYS A 208 -6.65 11.08 33.68
CA LYS A 208 -5.21 10.89 33.93
C LYS A 208 -4.55 10.16 32.75
N SER A 209 -5.07 9.00 32.36
CA SER A 209 -4.52 8.23 31.24
C SER A 209 -4.50 9.02 29.93
N TYR A 210 -5.57 9.77 29.64
CA TYR A 210 -5.61 10.64 28.47
C TYR A 210 -4.57 11.77 28.55
N LYS A 211 -4.40 12.41 29.72
CA LYS A 211 -3.38 13.43 29.90
C LYS A 211 -1.98 12.86 29.70
N ASP A 212 -1.68 11.72 30.30
CA ASP A 212 -0.37 11.06 30.18
C ASP A 212 -0.08 10.70 28.71
N LEU A 213 -1.08 10.21 27.97
CA LEU A 213 -0.96 9.96 26.52
C LEU A 213 -0.69 11.25 25.73
N ASN A 214 -1.43 12.32 26.02
CA ASN A 214 -1.31 13.60 25.33
C ASN A 214 0.05 14.26 25.59
N ASP A 215 0.54 14.22 26.83
CA ASP A 215 1.85 14.76 27.21
C ASP A 215 2.98 13.99 26.49
N LEU A 216 2.86 12.66 26.39
CA LEU A 216 3.81 11.83 25.63
C LEU A 216 3.76 12.10 24.12
N TYR A 217 2.57 12.26 23.55
CA TYR A 217 2.40 12.62 22.15
C TYR A 217 3.05 13.98 21.85
N SER A 218 2.75 14.99 22.66
CA SER A 218 3.31 16.34 22.52
C SER A 218 4.84 16.34 22.60
N LEU A 219 5.42 15.55 23.51
CA LEU A 219 6.87 15.39 23.61
C LEU A 219 7.47 14.76 22.33
N LYS A 220 6.81 13.74 21.77
CA LYS A 220 7.27 13.10 20.53
C LYS A 220 7.13 14.01 19.32
N GLU A 221 6.06 14.81 19.26
CA GLU A 221 5.84 15.82 18.23
C GLU A 221 6.95 16.88 18.26
N LEU A 222 7.25 17.43 19.44
CA LEU A 222 8.33 18.40 19.64
C LEU A 222 9.71 17.85 19.23
N ASN A 223 9.94 16.55 19.44
CA ASN A 223 11.19 15.89 19.08
C ASN A 223 11.20 15.38 17.62
N HIS A 224 10.12 15.56 16.85
CA HIS A 224 9.96 15.02 15.50
C HIS A 224 10.16 13.49 15.41
N THR A 225 9.71 12.76 16.45
CA THR A 225 9.86 11.29 16.59
C THR A 225 8.53 10.54 16.46
N LEU A 226 7.52 11.17 15.85
CA LEU A 226 6.26 10.53 15.51
C LEU A 226 6.38 9.79 14.17
N CYS A 227 5.76 8.61 14.09
CA CYS A 227 5.43 7.97 12.83
C CYS A 227 3.92 7.93 12.65
N ILE A 228 3.48 7.72 11.41
CA ILE A 228 2.05 7.78 11.05
C ILE A 228 1.16 6.85 11.87
N ASP A 229 1.67 5.68 12.27
CA ASP A 229 0.94 4.73 13.11
C ASP A 229 0.59 5.32 14.49
N LEU A 230 1.46 6.17 15.05
CA LEU A 230 1.20 6.82 16.34
C LEU A 230 0.27 8.02 16.19
N GLU A 231 0.43 8.79 15.11
CA GLU A 231 -0.43 9.93 14.78
C GLU A 231 -1.89 9.50 14.56
N ASP A 232 -2.14 8.48 13.73
CA ASP A 232 -3.50 7.97 13.48
C ASP A 232 -4.12 7.38 14.75
N ALA A 233 -3.31 6.69 15.57
CA ALA A 233 -3.77 6.10 16.81
C ALA A 233 -4.27 7.14 17.83
N VAL A 234 -3.56 8.27 17.97
CA VAL A 234 -3.99 9.38 18.82
C VAL A 234 -5.19 10.10 18.21
N CYS A 235 -5.19 10.39 16.90
CA CYS A 235 -6.34 11.02 16.23
C CYS A 235 -7.64 10.22 16.45
N LYS A 236 -7.56 8.89 16.42
CA LYS A 236 -8.70 8.03 16.76
C LYS A 236 -9.13 8.17 18.22
N SER A 237 -8.18 8.23 19.15
CA SER A 237 -8.46 8.44 20.58
C SER A 237 -9.08 9.81 20.86
N GLU A 238 -8.64 10.85 20.14
CA GLU A 238 -9.16 12.21 20.24
C GLU A 238 -10.56 12.36 19.66
N ARG A 239 -10.88 11.68 18.55
CA ARG A 239 -12.26 11.62 18.05
C ARG A 239 -13.20 10.99 19.08
N ASN A 240 -12.76 9.94 19.78
CA ASN A 240 -13.55 9.36 20.86
C ASN A 240 -13.77 10.38 22.00
N THR A 241 -12.77 11.16 22.40
CA THR A 241 -12.95 12.19 23.45
C THR A 241 -13.73 13.43 22.99
N LEU A 242 -13.58 13.88 21.76
CA LEU A 242 -14.36 14.99 21.18
C LEU A 242 -15.85 14.62 21.09
N PHE A 243 -16.17 13.40 20.67
CA PHE A 243 -17.56 12.91 20.66
C PHE A 243 -18.17 12.93 22.07
N THR A 244 -17.37 12.63 23.10
CA THR A 244 -17.80 12.74 24.50
C THR A 244 -17.86 14.17 25.05
N ARG A 245 -17.12 15.14 24.49
CA ARG A 245 -17.17 16.55 24.90
C ARG A 245 -18.37 17.31 24.33
N HIS A 246 -18.82 16.97 23.11
CA HIS A 246 -19.94 17.64 22.44
C HIS A 246 -21.34 17.16 22.89
N THR A 247 -21.39 16.20 23.80
CA THR A 247 -22.62 15.68 24.41
C THR A 247 -22.82 16.18 25.86
N MET A 248 -22.03 17.18 26.28
CA MET A 248 -22.22 17.98 27.49
C MET A 248 -22.76 19.36 27.16
#